data_AF-A0A258WWW0-F1
#
_entry.id   AF-A0A258WWW0-F1
#
_cell.length_a   1.000
_cell.length_b   1.000
_cell.length_c   1.000
_cell.angle_alpha   90.00
_cell.angle_beta   90.00
_cell.angle_gamma   90.00
#
_symmetry.space_group_name_H-M   'P 1'
#
loop_
_entity.id
_entity.type
_entity.pdbx_description
1 polymer ?
#
loop_
_entity_poly.entity_id
_entity_poly.type
_entity_poly.pdbx_seq_one_letter_code
_entity_poly.pdbx_strand_id
1 'polypeptide(L)'
;MSVWNCIRARMALRFATLHQVLIDLPTASRGRTTGDLVTHARAFDRARRFAPIRPRCLPDALAYAHMARREGFAVDLVFGVKLHPFEAHCWVQSGGLVLTDPLDKVRRFEVVLAL
;
A
#
# COMPACT_ATOMS: atom_id res chain seq x y z
N MET A 1 -3.38 13.82 -8.20
CA MET A 1 -3.03 12.43 -8.59
C MET A 1 -3.69 12.11 -9.92
N SER A 2 -2.92 11.90 -10.99
CA SER A 2 -3.47 11.43 -12.27
C SER A 2 -3.70 9.91 -12.21
N VAL A 3 -4.83 9.43 -12.74
CA VAL A 3 -5.15 7.99 -12.87
C VAL A 3 -4.02 7.22 -13.56
N TRP A 4 -3.31 7.88 -14.48
CA TRP A 4 -2.14 7.35 -15.19
C TRP A 4 -1.01 6.91 -14.25
N ASN A 5 -0.75 7.65 -13.16
CA ASN A 5 0.29 7.30 -12.19
C ASN A 5 -0.08 6.03 -11.41
N CYS A 6 -1.37 5.87 -11.07
CA CYS A 6 -1.86 4.68 -10.37
C CYS A 6 -1.80 3.44 -11.27
N ILE A 7 -2.17 3.60 -12.55
CA ILE A 7 -2.10 2.52 -13.55
C ILE A 7 -0.64 2.16 -13.85
N ARG A 8 0.25 3.13 -14.08
CA ARG A 8 1.68 2.88 -14.29
C ARG A 8 2.33 2.19 -13.10
N ALA A 9 2.04 2.62 -11.88
CA ALA A 9 2.55 1.96 -10.67
C ALA A 9 2.11 0.49 -10.64
N ARG A 10 0.80 0.20 -10.82
CA ARG A 10 0.30 -1.19 -10.87
C ARG A 10 0.90 -2.01 -12.01
N MET A 11 1.10 -1.41 -13.18
CA MET A 11 1.70 -2.10 -14.33
C MET A 11 3.18 -2.39 -14.11
N ALA A 12 3.96 -1.43 -13.61
CA ALA A 12 5.39 -1.63 -13.29
C ALA A 12 5.59 -2.79 -12.31
N LEU A 13 4.70 -2.90 -11.30
CA LEU A 13 4.73 -3.97 -10.31
C LEU A 13 4.21 -5.33 -10.81
N ARG A 14 3.54 -5.38 -11.96
CA ARG A 14 3.16 -6.64 -12.62
C ARG A 14 4.35 -7.30 -13.31
N PHE A 15 5.34 -6.52 -13.73
CA PHE A 15 6.49 -6.98 -14.51
C PHE A 15 7.81 -6.99 -13.71
N ALA A 16 7.81 -6.47 -12.48
CA ALA A 16 8.95 -6.53 -11.57
C ALA A 16 8.84 -7.71 -10.60
N THR A 17 9.97 -8.29 -10.21
CA THR A 17 10.01 -9.31 -9.15
C THR A 17 9.75 -8.65 -7.79
N LEU A 18 9.15 -9.40 -6.85
CA LEU A 18 8.88 -8.89 -5.49
C LEU A 18 10.13 -8.26 -4.85
N HIS A 19 11.27 -8.92 -5.02
CA HIS A 19 12.55 -8.51 -4.47
C HIS A 19 13.01 -7.14 -4.97
N GLN A 20 12.90 -6.89 -6.28
CA GLN A 20 13.31 -5.61 -6.87
C GLN A 20 12.49 -4.45 -6.33
N VAL A 21 11.18 -4.66 -6.15
CA VAL A 21 10.31 -3.57 -5.71
C VAL A 21 10.50 -3.26 -4.23
N LEU A 22 10.78 -4.28 -3.40
CA LEU A 22 11.06 -4.05 -1.98
C LEU A 22 12.35 -3.24 -1.77
N ILE A 23 13.37 -3.45 -2.62
CA ILE A 23 14.61 -2.66 -2.59
C ILE A 23 14.36 -1.23 -3.08
N ASP A 24 13.50 -1.06 -4.08
CA ASP A 24 13.20 0.26 -4.68
C ASP A 24 12.13 1.07 -3.93
N LEU A 25 11.66 0.60 -2.77
CA LEU A 25 10.77 1.38 -1.91
C LEU A 25 11.56 2.58 -1.36
N PRO A 26 11.13 3.82 -1.65
CA PRO A 26 11.77 4.98 -1.05
C PRO A 26 11.70 4.86 0.48
N THR A 27 12.71 5.34 1.20
CA THR A 27 12.64 5.39 2.66
C THR A 27 11.51 6.31 3.10
N ALA A 28 10.78 5.94 4.15
CA ALA A 28 9.72 6.78 4.71
C ALA A 28 10.31 8.14 5.13
N SER A 29 9.82 9.23 4.53
CA SER A 29 10.19 10.60 4.89
C SER A 29 9.16 11.19 5.85
N ARG A 30 9.59 11.75 6.98
CA ARG A 30 8.73 12.28 8.06
C ARG A 30 8.14 13.68 7.76
N GLY A 31 7.86 13.99 6.49
CA GLY A 31 7.65 15.39 6.07
C GLY A 31 6.21 15.92 6.03
N ARG A 32 5.17 15.07 5.94
CA ARG A 32 3.80 15.51 5.58
C ARG A 32 2.72 15.01 6.57
N THR A 33 1.66 15.80 6.76
CA THR A 33 0.63 15.59 7.80
C THR A 33 -0.36 14.46 7.49
N THR A 34 -0.95 13.86 8.52
CA THR A 34 -1.90 12.72 8.41
C THR A 34 -3.20 13.07 7.68
N GLY A 35 -3.67 14.32 7.72
CA GLY A 35 -4.90 14.75 7.05
C GLY A 35 -4.82 14.66 5.52
N ASP A 36 -3.65 15.01 4.97
CA ASP A 36 -3.37 14.89 3.53
C ASP A 36 -3.36 13.42 3.08
N LEU A 37 -2.98 12.52 3.99
CA LEU A 37 -2.77 11.11 3.69
C LEU A 37 -4.09 10.33 3.48
N VAL A 38 -5.13 10.65 4.24
CA VAL A 38 -6.47 10.04 4.03
C VAL A 38 -7.04 10.43 2.68
N THR A 39 -6.91 11.70 2.29
CA THR A 39 -7.36 12.19 0.98
C THR A 39 -6.58 11.52 -0.14
N HIS A 40 -5.27 11.34 0.04
CA HIS A 40 -4.39 10.62 -0.88
C HIS A 40 -4.78 9.15 -1.05
N ALA A 41 -5.00 8.44 0.05
CA ALA A 41 -5.47 7.06 0.05
C ALA A 41 -6.81 6.89 -0.68
N ARG A 42 -7.77 7.79 -0.44
CA ARG A 42 -9.08 7.79 -1.14
C ARG A 42 -8.94 8.05 -2.63
N ALA A 43 -8.07 8.98 -3.03
CA ALA A 43 -7.81 9.24 -4.44
C ALA A 43 -7.18 8.03 -5.13
N PHE A 44 -6.27 7.31 -4.46
CA PHE A 44 -5.74 6.04 -4.93
C PHE A 44 -6.83 4.95 -5.04
N ASP A 45 -7.66 4.80 -4.00
CA ASP A 45 -8.78 3.84 -3.98
C ASP A 45 -9.77 4.08 -5.14
N ARG A 46 -10.03 5.34 -5.45
CA ARG A 46 -10.88 5.70 -6.59
C ARG A 46 -10.19 5.37 -7.91
N ALA A 47 -8.92 5.72 -8.06
CA ALA A 47 -8.17 5.47 -9.29
C ALA A 47 -7.99 3.97 -9.59
N ARG A 48 -7.74 3.14 -8.57
CA ARG A 48 -7.56 1.69 -8.74
C ARG A 48 -8.81 0.97 -9.28
N ARG A 49 -10.02 1.50 -9.01
CA ARG A 49 -11.29 0.91 -9.50
C ARG A 49 -11.42 0.97 -11.02
N PHE A 50 -10.70 1.89 -11.66
CA PHE A 50 -10.69 2.05 -13.12
C PHE A 50 -9.55 1.28 -13.80
N ALA A 51 -8.66 0.63 -13.04
CA ALA A 51 -7.59 -0.18 -13.63
C ALA A 51 -8.16 -1.55 -14.09
N PRO A 52 -7.90 -2.00 -15.32
CA PRO A 52 -8.37 -3.29 -15.84
C PRO A 52 -7.54 -4.48 -15.31
N ILE A 53 -7.18 -4.44 -14.03
CA ILE A 53 -6.29 -5.40 -13.36
C ILE A 53 -6.95 -5.79 -12.06
N ARG A 54 -7.15 -7.10 -11.81
CA ARG A 54 -7.75 -7.57 -10.55
C ARG A 54 -6.94 -7.10 -9.33
N PRO A 55 -7.60 -6.53 -8.30
CA PRO A 55 -6.93 -6.09 -7.09
C PRO A 55 -6.32 -7.29 -6.35
N ARG A 56 -5.08 -7.13 -5.92
CA ARG A 56 -4.37 -8.09 -5.06
C ARG A 56 -3.70 -7.30 -3.96
N CYS A 57 -3.73 -7.83 -2.73
CA CYS A 57 -3.26 -7.14 -1.53
C CYS A 57 -1.85 -6.56 -1.72
N LEU A 58 -0.90 -7.40 -2.12
CA LEU A 58 0.50 -7.04 -2.18
C LEU A 58 0.84 -6.02 -3.28
N PRO A 59 0.49 -6.21 -4.58
CA PRO A 59 0.74 -5.19 -5.61
C PRO A 59 0.05 -3.85 -5.31
N ASP A 60 -1.14 -3.88 -4.70
CA ASP A 60 -1.92 -2.67 -4.43
C ASP A 60 -1.31 -1.88 -3.26
N ALA A 61 -0.96 -2.57 -2.17
CA ALA A 61 -0.27 -1.98 -1.04
C ALA A 61 1.09 -1.41 -1.46
N LEU A 62 1.83 -2.14 -2.29
CA LEU A 62 3.14 -1.74 -2.78
C LEU A 62 3.09 -0.53 -3.72
N ALA A 63 2.12 -0.51 -4.65
CA ALA A 63 1.89 0.65 -5.53
C ALA A 63 1.55 1.90 -4.72
N TYR A 64 0.71 1.75 -3.70
CA TYR A 64 0.34 2.86 -2.84
C TYR A 64 1.52 3.34 -2.00
N ALA A 65 2.25 2.44 -1.35
CA ALA A 65 3.42 2.77 -0.53
C ALA A 65 4.49 3.49 -1.35
N HIS A 66 4.82 2.99 -2.55
CA HIS A 66 5.79 3.63 -3.43
C HIS A 66 5.36 5.05 -3.82
N MET A 67 4.10 5.24 -4.22
CA MET A 67 3.58 6.56 -4.59
C MET A 67 3.53 7.51 -3.39
N ALA A 68 3.01 7.07 -2.25
CA ALA A 68 2.91 7.89 -1.04
C ALA A 68 4.29 8.33 -0.55
N ARG A 69 5.27 7.41 -0.49
CA ARG A 69 6.63 7.76 -0.08
C ARG A 69 7.34 8.68 -1.07
N ARG A 70 7.12 8.50 -2.38
CA ARG A 70 7.61 9.45 -3.41
C ARG A 70 7.02 10.85 -3.27
N GLU A 71 5.80 10.97 -2.73
CA GLU A 71 5.15 12.24 -2.43
C GLU A 71 5.49 12.78 -1.02
N GLY A 72 6.41 12.11 -0.30
CA GLY A 72 6.93 12.55 0.99
C GLY A 72 6.11 12.13 2.20
N PHE A 73 5.19 11.19 2.05
CA PHE A 73 4.42 10.64 3.16
C PHE A 73 5.20 9.54 3.89
N ALA A 74 5.15 9.57 5.23
CA ALA A 74 5.64 8.48 6.07
C ALA A 74 4.56 7.39 6.18
N VAL A 75 4.70 6.35 5.37
CA VAL A 75 3.82 5.17 5.40
C VAL A 75 4.64 3.89 5.53
N ASP A 76 4.11 2.94 6.27
CA ASP A 76 4.69 1.63 6.49
C ASP A 76 3.96 0.59 5.63
N LEU A 77 4.71 -0.27 4.96
CA LEU A 77 4.19 -1.46 4.29
C LEU A 77 4.20 -2.61 5.30
N VAL A 78 3.02 -3.06 5.71
CA VAL A 78 2.86 -4.06 6.76
C VAL A 78 2.46 -5.40 6.16
N PHE A 79 3.09 -6.47 6.65
CA PHE A 79 2.77 -7.84 6.36
C PHE A 79 2.23 -8.52 7.61
N GLY A 80 1.07 -9.14 7.48
CA GLY A 80 0.46 -9.89 8.56
C GLY A 80 -0.03 -11.26 8.11
N VAL A 81 -0.13 -12.16 9.09
CA VAL A 81 -0.61 -13.53 8.89
C VAL A 81 -1.70 -13.85 9.90
N LYS A 82 -2.68 -14.65 9.51
CA LYS A 82 -3.56 -15.35 10.45
C LYS A 82 -3.45 -16.84 10.22
N LEU A 83 -3.64 -17.62 11.28
CA LEU A 83 -3.46 -19.07 11.24
C LEU A 83 -4.72 -19.82 10.84
N HIS A 84 -5.93 -19.30 11.13
CA HIS A 84 -7.18 -19.98 10.82
C HIS A 84 -8.29 -19.07 10.28
N PRO A 85 -8.78 -19.29 9.05
CA PRO A 85 -8.07 -20.02 7.99
C PRO A 85 -6.72 -19.34 7.70
N PHE A 86 -5.70 -20.10 7.32
CA PHE A 86 -4.38 -19.52 7.03
C PHE A 86 -4.46 -18.50 5.89
N GLU A 87 -4.00 -17.28 6.14
CA GLU A 87 -3.98 -16.21 5.14
C GLU A 87 -2.82 -15.26 5.43
N ALA A 88 -2.06 -14.92 4.39
CA ALA A 88 -1.11 -13.83 4.42
C ALA A 88 -1.73 -12.61 3.74
N HIS A 89 -1.64 -11.45 4.39
CA HIS A 89 -2.16 -10.19 3.88
C HIS A 89 -1.12 -9.08 4.04
N CYS A 90 -1.21 -8.08 3.17
CA CYS A 90 -0.32 -6.94 3.17
C CYS A 90 -1.15 -5.67 2.97
N TRP A 91 -0.83 -4.64 3.74
CA TRP A 91 -1.52 -3.34 3.72
C TRP A 91 -0.54 -2.21 3.98
N VAL A 92 -0.99 -0.97 3.78
CA VAL A 92 -0.22 0.23 4.12
C VAL A 92 -0.89 0.96 5.28
N GLN A 93 -0.08 1.43 6.23
CA GLN A 93 -0.54 2.25 7.35
C GLN A 93 0.42 3.40 7.64
N SER A 94 0.01 4.35 8.47
CA SER A 94 0.87 5.39 9.02
C SER A 94 0.54 5.54 10.50
N GLY A 95 1.44 5.09 11.37
CA GLY A 95 1.11 4.92 12.79
C GLY A 95 -0.11 4.03 12.96
N GLY A 96 -1.15 4.52 13.66
CA GLY A 96 -2.42 3.80 13.85
C GLY A 96 -3.43 3.87 12.69
N LEU A 97 -3.11 4.59 11.61
CA LEU A 97 -4.05 4.81 10.49
C LEU A 97 -3.81 3.80 9.36
N VAL A 98 -4.79 2.92 9.11
CA VAL A 98 -4.78 1.96 8.00
C VAL A 98 -5.32 2.64 6.73
N LEU A 99 -4.62 2.48 5.60
CA LEU A 99 -4.85 3.28 4.38
C LEU A 99 -5.44 2.47 3.21
N THR A 100 -5.05 1.20 3.05
CA THR A 100 -5.45 0.38 1.89
C THR A 100 -6.55 -0.64 2.17
N ASP A 101 -6.83 -0.90 3.44
CA ASP A 101 -7.75 -1.95 3.87
C ASP A 101 -8.64 -1.47 5.03
N PRO A 102 -9.82 -2.09 5.22
CA PRO A 102 -10.62 -1.87 6.42
C PRO A 102 -9.88 -2.28 7.69
N LEU A 103 -9.97 -1.47 8.75
CA LEU A 103 -9.36 -1.77 10.03
C LEU A 103 -9.80 -3.14 10.58
N ASP A 104 -11.10 -3.45 10.48
CA ASP A 104 -11.67 -4.73 10.97
C ASP A 104 -11.13 -5.97 10.25
N LYS A 105 -10.58 -5.79 9.05
CA LYS A 105 -9.92 -6.85 8.31
C LYS A 105 -8.51 -7.06 8.86
N VAL A 106 -7.71 -6.01 8.92
CA VAL A 106 -6.28 -6.12 9.31
C VAL A 106 -6.09 -6.50 10.77
N ARG A 107 -7.04 -6.15 11.66
CA ARG A 107 -7.02 -6.57 13.08
C ARG A 107 -7.08 -8.08 13.29
N ARG A 108 -7.43 -8.86 12.27
CA ARG A 108 -7.47 -10.33 12.33
C ARG A 108 -6.12 -10.97 12.04
N PHE A 109 -5.12 -10.18 11.65
CA PHE A 109 -3.78 -10.64 11.28
C PHE A 109 -2.78 -10.22 12.36
N GLU A 110 -1.84 -11.10 12.64
CA GLU A 110 -0.66 -10.78 13.44
C GLU A 110 0.42 -10.22 12.54
N VAL A 111 1.01 -9.10 12.96
CA VAL A 111 2.05 -8.40 12.20
C VAL A 111 3.36 -9.16 12.32
N VAL A 112 3.93 -9.53 11.16
CA VAL A 112 5.21 -10.23 11.07
C VAL A 112 6.32 -9.29 10.63
N LEU A 113 6.01 -8.29 9.80
CA LEU A 113 6.97 -7.34 9.27
C LEU A 113 6.29 -5.99 8.97
N ALA A 114 6.99 -4.90 9.28
CA ALA A 114 6.66 -3.55 8.84
C ALA A 114 7.92 -2.88 8.27
N LEU A 115 7.81 -2.34 7.06
CA LEU A 115 8.89 -1.68 6.31
C LEU A 115 8.55 -0.23 6.02
#